data_AF-A0A7S0I9Z0-F1
#
_entry.id   AF-A0A7S0I9Z0-F1
#
_cell.length_a   1.000
_cell.length_b   1.000
_cell.length_c   1.000
_cell.angle_alpha   90.00
_cell.angle_beta   90.00
_cell.angle_gamma   90.00
#
_symmetry.space_group_name_H-M   'P 1'
#
loop_
_entity.id
_entity.type
_entity.pdbx_description
1 polymer ?
#
loop_
_entity_poly.entity_id
_entity_poly.type
_entity_poly.pdbx_seq_one_letter_code
_entity_poly.pdbx_strand_id
1 'polypeptide(L)'
;AVARASGMSSADDPDVLADALGAVDVADDAPSASVRFVDGTSTPIEDEPADDAERDALEAFRARLAKDGVEIPSTMSANGGEPGVCLRFLRARKLKVEKALKMLRDCLAWREANDVDAILDEPLDLEEFKTNARMYPASYHGRDVLGRPVYIERTGSAKFADLVKKLGHDGFVKMHLRAMEYQSRVLLPAASADAGRLVSKMCNVIDVGELSLYDTVSHSEVLTVLRKIAQIDQDYYPENLGATLVAHAPWSFTAAWAVVKPFLDAKTAAKFKVLGTGDAGVEKLTKVLGEGKVPAFLGGTCVCDGGCVCRDPHTGETDGVLTAEQVEYARFRTGDGERGGSKPGGGAEAVAG
;
A
#
# COMPACT_ATOMS: atom_id res chain seq x y z
N ALA A 1 30.23 17.98 -4.94
CA ALA A 1 29.61 18.45 -3.68
C ALA A 1 28.16 18.81 -4.00
N VAL A 2 27.26 17.85 -3.78
CA VAL A 2 25.82 18.04 -4.04
C VAL A 2 25.28 18.95 -2.95
N ALA A 3 24.62 20.04 -3.34
CA ALA A 3 24.05 21.01 -2.42
C ALA A 3 22.90 20.35 -1.64
N ARG A 4 23.03 20.29 -0.30
CA ARG A 4 21.95 19.89 0.61
C ARG A 4 20.77 20.85 0.42
N ALA A 5 19.62 20.31 -0.01
CA ALA A 5 18.35 21.03 0.08
C ALA A 5 18.10 21.35 1.56
N SER A 6 17.99 22.63 1.88
CA SER A 6 17.84 23.11 3.25
C SER A 6 16.42 22.82 3.72
N GLY A 7 16.27 21.88 4.66
CA GLY A 7 14.98 21.49 5.24
C GLY A 7 14.87 20.04 5.72
N MET A 8 15.81 19.17 5.35
CA MET A 8 15.81 17.76 5.76
C MET A 8 16.26 17.61 7.23
N SER A 9 15.42 16.98 8.05
CA SER A 9 15.78 16.50 9.38
C SER A 9 16.88 15.43 9.25
N SER A 10 17.66 15.18 10.30
CA SER A 10 18.62 14.06 10.34
C SER A 10 17.93 12.69 10.16
N ALA A 11 16.60 12.62 10.29
CA ALA A 11 15.77 11.44 10.03
C ALA A 11 15.48 11.20 8.54
N ASP A 12 15.69 12.19 7.67
CA ASP A 12 15.46 12.09 6.22
C ASP A 12 16.75 11.71 5.45
N ASP A 13 17.81 11.31 6.16
CA ASP A 13 19.07 10.93 5.56
C ASP A 13 18.92 9.60 4.77
N PRO A 14 19.13 9.60 3.43
CA PRO A 14 18.96 8.42 2.60
C PRO A 14 19.86 7.25 3.02
N ASP A 15 21.01 7.50 3.65
CA ASP A 15 21.90 6.45 4.15
C ASP A 15 21.30 5.74 5.39
N VAL A 16 20.55 6.47 6.24
CA VAL A 16 19.86 5.92 7.41
C VAL A 16 18.66 5.07 6.98
N LEU A 17 17.94 5.51 5.95
CA LEU A 17 16.83 4.75 5.39
C LEU A 17 17.30 3.51 4.62
N ALA A 18 18.47 3.58 3.98
CA ALA A 18 19.06 2.46 3.26
C ALA A 18 19.41 1.29 4.19
N ASP A 19 19.78 1.55 5.44
CA ASP A 19 20.00 0.51 6.46
C ASP A 19 18.68 -0.16 6.91
N ALA A 20 17.61 0.62 7.02
CA ALA A 20 16.31 0.13 7.49
C ALA A 20 15.48 -0.58 6.40
N LEU A 21 15.50 -0.04 5.17
CA LEU A 21 14.69 -0.50 4.03
C LEU A 21 15.52 -1.26 2.98
N GLY A 22 16.84 -1.13 3.00
CA GLY A 22 17.72 -1.57 1.91
C GLY A 22 17.97 -0.44 0.90
N ALA A 23 19.22 -0.21 0.54
CA ALA A 23 19.65 0.88 -0.36
C ALA A 23 18.92 0.89 -1.72
N VAL A 24 18.59 -0.29 -2.26
CA VAL A 24 17.88 -0.41 -3.55
C VAL A 24 16.43 0.08 -3.42
N ASP A 25 15.76 -0.26 -2.33
CA ASP A 25 14.36 0.14 -2.10
C ASP A 25 14.27 1.65 -1.83
N VAL A 26 15.30 2.26 -1.23
CA VAL A 26 15.39 3.73 -1.07
C VAL A 26 15.72 4.44 -2.39
N ALA A 27 16.57 3.86 -3.22
CA ALA A 27 16.95 4.44 -4.51
C ALA A 27 15.81 4.38 -5.54
N ASP A 28 15.05 3.27 -5.59
CA ASP A 28 13.87 3.11 -6.45
C ASP A 28 12.75 4.12 -6.07
N ASP A 29 12.70 4.55 -4.81
CA ASP A 29 11.72 5.50 -4.27
C ASP A 29 12.26 6.94 -4.14
N ALA A 30 13.52 7.18 -4.55
CA ALA A 30 14.12 8.51 -4.53
C ALA A 30 13.38 9.43 -5.52
N PRO A 31 13.19 10.72 -5.17
CA PRO A 31 12.49 11.66 -6.05
C PRO A 31 13.15 11.71 -7.44
N SER A 32 12.36 11.45 -8.49
CA SER A 32 12.75 11.79 -9.87
C SER A 32 13.20 13.25 -9.91
N ALA A 33 14.36 13.51 -10.52
CA ALA A 33 15.02 14.82 -10.51
C ALA A 33 14.26 15.93 -11.26
N SER A 34 13.10 15.64 -11.84
CA SER A 34 12.29 16.55 -12.66
C SER A 34 10.90 16.77 -12.07
N VAL A 35 10.79 17.66 -11.08
CA VAL A 35 9.51 18.28 -10.72
C VAL A 35 9.50 19.69 -11.29
N ARG A 36 8.69 19.93 -12.33
CA ARG A 36 8.37 21.30 -12.78
C ARG A 36 7.06 21.72 -12.14
N PHE A 37 7.14 22.62 -11.17
CA PHE A 37 5.98 23.40 -10.74
C PHE A 37 5.62 24.37 -11.88
N VAL A 38 4.52 24.11 -12.58
CA VAL A 38 3.93 25.09 -13.50
C VAL A 38 2.68 25.64 -12.81
N ASP A 39 2.81 26.88 -12.34
CA ASP A 39 1.76 27.87 -12.04
C ASP A 39 0.35 27.34 -11.75
N GLY A 40 0.06 27.02 -10.48
CA GLY A 40 -1.27 27.15 -9.88
C GLY A 40 -2.42 26.31 -10.43
N THR A 41 -2.21 25.56 -11.51
CA THR A 41 -3.08 24.51 -12.01
C THR A 41 -2.40 23.18 -11.70
N SER A 42 -3.00 22.32 -10.88
CA SER A 42 -2.42 21.01 -10.57
C SER A 42 -2.41 20.14 -11.83
N THR A 43 -1.34 20.23 -12.62
CA THR A 43 -1.04 19.21 -13.62
C THR A 43 -0.98 17.87 -12.91
N PRO A 44 -1.64 16.82 -13.44
CA PRO A 44 -1.51 15.48 -12.88
C PRO A 44 -0.04 15.11 -12.76
N ILE A 45 0.36 14.57 -11.60
CA ILE A 45 1.73 14.07 -11.41
C ILE A 45 1.84 12.79 -12.23
N GLU A 46 2.58 12.85 -13.33
CA GLU A 46 2.86 11.71 -14.20
C GLU A 46 4.14 11.00 -13.77
N ASP A 47 4.23 9.70 -14.06
CA ASP A 47 5.49 8.96 -13.93
C ASP A 47 6.37 9.26 -15.13
N GLU A 48 7.68 9.37 -14.88
CA GLU A 48 8.67 9.68 -15.90
C GLU A 48 9.65 8.52 -16.07
N PRO A 49 10.10 8.26 -17.30
CA PRO A 49 11.13 7.26 -17.57
C PRO A 49 12.46 7.67 -16.92
N ALA A 50 13.09 6.73 -16.22
CA ALA A 50 14.30 6.99 -15.44
C ALA A 50 15.54 7.24 -16.32
N ASP A 51 15.55 6.69 -17.54
CA ASP A 51 16.66 6.81 -18.49
C ASP A 51 16.17 6.73 -19.96
N ASP A 52 17.13 6.81 -20.88
CA ASP A 52 16.90 6.75 -22.33
C ASP A 52 16.28 5.41 -22.75
N ALA A 53 16.66 4.31 -22.11
CA ALA A 53 16.14 2.99 -22.43
C ALA A 53 14.67 2.84 -22.02
N GLU A 54 14.28 3.40 -20.86
CA GLU A 54 12.87 3.48 -20.45
C GLU A 54 12.08 4.40 -21.37
N ARG A 55 12.65 5.54 -21.82
CA ARG A 55 11.99 6.43 -22.79
C ARG A 55 11.70 5.71 -24.10
N ASP A 56 12.70 5.09 -24.71
CA ASP A 56 12.55 4.39 -25.99
C ASP A 56 11.54 3.24 -25.88
N ALA A 57 11.58 2.49 -24.77
CA ALA A 57 10.65 1.41 -24.50
C ALA A 57 9.21 1.93 -24.31
N LEU A 58 9.03 3.04 -23.59
CA LEU A 58 7.74 3.68 -23.37
C LEU A 58 7.14 4.18 -24.68
N GLU A 59 7.92 4.86 -25.52
CA GLU A 59 7.47 5.33 -26.84
C GLU A 59 7.03 4.16 -27.73
N ALA A 60 7.85 3.12 -27.84
CA ALA A 60 7.53 1.93 -28.62
C ALA A 60 6.27 1.21 -28.09
N PHE A 61 6.12 1.14 -26.77
CA PHE A 61 4.97 0.52 -26.11
C PHE A 61 3.68 1.27 -26.43
N ARG A 62 3.67 2.60 -26.22
CA ARG A 62 2.50 3.46 -26.47
C ARG A 62 2.13 3.49 -27.96
N ALA A 63 3.11 3.55 -28.86
CA ALA A 63 2.87 3.45 -30.29
C ALA A 63 2.16 2.14 -30.67
N ARG A 64 2.49 1.03 -29.99
CA ARG A 64 1.84 -0.26 -30.23
C ARG A 64 0.44 -0.33 -29.64
N LEU A 65 0.19 0.24 -28.46
CA LEU A 65 -1.16 0.36 -27.91
C LEU A 65 -2.07 1.17 -28.85
N ALA A 66 -1.59 2.32 -29.32
CA ALA A 66 -2.33 3.17 -30.25
C ALA A 66 -2.64 2.45 -31.58
N LYS A 67 -1.65 1.75 -32.15
CA LYS A 67 -1.83 0.95 -33.37
C LYS A 67 -2.89 -0.14 -33.19
N ASP A 68 -2.89 -0.79 -32.02
CA ASP A 68 -3.76 -1.93 -31.74
C ASP A 68 -5.11 -1.48 -31.13
N GLY A 69 -5.36 -0.17 -30.98
CA GLY A 69 -6.60 0.40 -30.43
C GLY A 69 -6.85 0.04 -28.96
N VAL A 70 -5.79 -0.21 -28.19
CA VAL A 70 -5.90 -0.60 -26.79
C VAL A 70 -5.91 0.65 -25.91
N GLU A 71 -7.01 0.87 -25.19
CA GLU A 71 -7.16 1.97 -24.23
C GLU A 71 -6.89 1.48 -22.80
N ILE A 72 -6.22 2.33 -22.01
CA ILE A 72 -5.98 2.07 -20.59
C ILE A 72 -7.08 2.78 -19.78
N PRO A 73 -7.86 2.06 -18.96
CA PRO A 73 -8.90 2.65 -18.12
C PRO A 73 -8.36 3.72 -17.17
N SER A 74 -9.16 4.76 -16.93
CA SER A 74 -8.80 5.86 -16.03
C SER A 74 -8.59 5.42 -14.57
N THR A 75 -9.25 4.32 -14.17
CA THR A 75 -9.07 3.62 -12.91
C THR A 75 -7.64 3.11 -12.70
N MET A 76 -6.94 2.73 -13.78
CA MET A 76 -5.54 2.29 -13.71
C MET A 76 -4.55 3.46 -13.71
N SER A 77 -4.92 4.60 -14.29
CA SER A 77 -4.08 5.80 -14.45
C SER A 77 -4.30 6.86 -13.37
N ALA A 78 -4.99 6.52 -12.28
CA ALA A 78 -5.35 7.47 -11.21
C ALA A 78 -4.12 8.11 -10.52
N ASN A 79 -2.97 7.43 -10.54
CA ASN A 79 -1.69 7.93 -10.05
C ASN A 79 -0.61 7.71 -11.11
N GLY A 80 0.19 8.73 -11.42
CA GLY A 80 1.25 8.61 -12.44
C GLY A 80 0.76 8.66 -13.89
N GLY A 81 -0.54 8.79 -14.12
CA GLY A 81 -1.13 8.89 -15.46
C GLY A 81 -0.97 7.61 -16.30
N GLU A 82 -1.32 7.72 -17.58
CA GLU A 82 -1.13 6.64 -18.56
C GLU A 82 0.36 6.21 -18.69
N PRO A 83 1.34 7.13 -18.73
CA PRO A 83 2.76 6.76 -18.73
C PRO A 83 3.15 5.88 -17.54
N GLY A 84 2.65 6.18 -16.33
CA GLY A 84 2.92 5.38 -15.14
C GLY A 84 2.35 3.97 -15.19
N VAL A 85 1.20 3.76 -15.85
CA VAL A 85 0.72 2.40 -16.12
C VAL A 85 1.71 1.69 -17.03
N CYS A 86 2.06 2.27 -18.18
CA CYS A 86 2.98 1.66 -19.13
C CYS A 86 4.35 1.34 -18.52
N LEU A 87 4.94 2.26 -17.76
CA LEU A 87 6.23 2.06 -17.10
C LEU A 87 6.20 0.93 -16.08
N ARG A 88 5.13 0.77 -15.29
CA ARG A 88 5.00 -0.38 -14.36
C ARG A 88 5.03 -1.72 -15.08
N PHE A 89 4.30 -1.87 -16.20
CA PHE A 89 4.30 -3.10 -16.98
C PHE A 89 5.63 -3.34 -17.70
N LEU A 90 6.27 -2.28 -18.22
CA LEU A 90 7.59 -2.35 -18.82
C LEU A 90 8.65 -2.78 -17.81
N ARG A 91 8.72 -2.13 -16.64
CA ARG A 91 9.65 -2.47 -15.53
C ARG A 91 9.47 -3.91 -15.08
N ALA A 92 8.23 -4.35 -14.88
CA ALA A 92 7.89 -5.74 -14.51
C ALA A 92 8.32 -6.80 -15.55
N ARG A 93 8.56 -6.39 -16.80
CA ARG A 93 9.04 -7.27 -17.88
C ARG A 93 10.42 -6.87 -18.40
N LYS A 94 11.20 -6.13 -17.60
CA LYS A 94 12.59 -5.73 -17.89
C LYS A 94 12.69 -5.02 -19.25
N LEU A 95 11.77 -4.09 -19.50
CA LEU A 95 11.63 -3.28 -20.70
C LEU A 95 11.37 -4.07 -22.00
N LYS A 96 11.00 -5.35 -21.90
CA LYS A 96 10.63 -6.17 -23.07
C LYS A 96 9.21 -5.82 -23.52
N VAL A 97 9.10 -4.87 -24.46
CA VAL A 97 7.85 -4.30 -24.97
C VAL A 97 6.77 -5.35 -25.27
N GLU A 98 7.06 -6.35 -26.10
CA GLU A 98 6.06 -7.38 -26.47
C GLU A 98 5.57 -8.21 -25.27
N LYS A 99 6.43 -8.47 -24.29
CA LYS A 99 6.04 -9.20 -23.06
C LYS A 99 5.20 -8.32 -22.13
N ALA A 100 5.55 -7.04 -22.01
CA ALA A 100 4.78 -6.08 -21.25
C ALA A 100 3.40 -5.86 -21.89
N LEU A 101 3.31 -5.81 -23.23
CA LEU A 101 2.04 -5.63 -23.95
C LEU A 101 1.12 -6.81 -23.73
N LYS A 102 1.66 -8.03 -23.80
CA LYS A 102 0.90 -9.23 -23.48
C LYS A 102 0.36 -9.15 -22.04
N MET A 103 1.23 -8.82 -21.08
CA MET A 103 0.84 -8.72 -19.67
C MET A 103 -0.26 -7.66 -19.45
N LEU A 104 -0.15 -6.48 -20.07
CA LEU A 104 -1.18 -5.44 -19.97
C LEU A 104 -2.51 -5.91 -20.58
N ARG A 105 -2.50 -6.57 -21.73
CA ARG A 105 -3.72 -7.10 -22.35
C ARG A 105 -4.38 -8.19 -21.51
N ASP A 106 -3.58 -9.11 -20.98
CA ASP A 106 -4.08 -10.14 -20.07
C ASP A 106 -4.70 -9.49 -18.82
N CYS A 107 -4.10 -8.42 -18.31
CA CYS A 107 -4.63 -7.63 -17.19
C CYS A 107 -5.95 -6.94 -17.55
N LEU A 108 -6.02 -6.23 -18.67
CA LEU A 108 -7.24 -5.55 -19.11
C LEU A 108 -8.41 -6.52 -19.31
N ALA A 109 -8.16 -7.66 -19.98
CA ALA A 109 -9.18 -8.70 -20.15
C ALA A 109 -9.62 -9.32 -18.83
N TRP A 110 -8.67 -9.53 -17.90
CA TRP A 110 -9.01 -10.03 -16.56
C TRP A 110 -9.83 -9.01 -15.76
N ARG A 111 -9.47 -7.72 -15.80
CA ARG A 111 -10.21 -6.65 -15.13
C ARG A 111 -11.66 -6.57 -15.61
N GLU A 112 -11.86 -6.63 -16.93
CA GLU A 112 -13.18 -6.67 -17.55
C GLU A 112 -13.97 -7.90 -17.09
N ALA A 113 -13.36 -9.09 -17.12
CA ALA A 113 -14.02 -10.34 -16.73
C ALA A 113 -14.37 -10.44 -15.23
N ASN A 114 -13.84 -9.55 -14.37
CA ASN A 114 -14.01 -9.58 -12.92
C ASN A 114 -14.58 -8.25 -12.37
N ASP A 115 -15.08 -7.37 -13.23
CA ASP A 115 -15.68 -6.08 -12.87
C ASP A 115 -14.80 -5.21 -11.94
N VAL A 116 -13.47 -5.27 -12.13
CA VAL A 116 -12.52 -4.67 -11.19
C VAL A 116 -12.62 -3.14 -11.18
N ASP A 117 -12.90 -2.53 -12.32
CA ASP A 117 -13.01 -1.08 -12.43
C ASP A 117 -14.19 -0.51 -11.61
N ALA A 118 -15.27 -1.28 -11.48
CA ALA A 118 -16.47 -0.90 -10.73
C ALA A 118 -16.43 -1.32 -9.24
N ILE A 119 -15.37 -2.01 -8.77
CA ILE A 119 -15.35 -2.61 -7.44
C ILE A 119 -15.48 -1.59 -6.28
N LEU A 120 -15.05 -0.34 -6.50
CA LEU A 120 -15.17 0.73 -5.53
C LEU A 120 -16.50 1.50 -5.63
N ASP A 121 -17.26 1.32 -6.71
CA ASP A 121 -18.54 1.97 -6.92
C ASP A 121 -19.63 1.31 -6.08
N GLU A 122 -19.48 0.02 -5.80
CA GLU A 122 -20.31 -0.68 -4.83
C GLU A 122 -20.07 -0.12 -3.42
N PRO A 123 -21.11 0.24 -2.65
CA PRO A 123 -20.94 0.75 -1.30
C PRO A 123 -20.30 -0.31 -0.39
N LEU A 124 -19.44 0.13 0.52
CA LEU A 124 -18.86 -0.74 1.53
C LEU A 124 -19.94 -1.13 2.55
N ASP A 125 -20.22 -2.43 2.68
CA ASP A 125 -21.00 -2.93 3.81
C ASP A 125 -20.18 -2.75 5.10
N LEU A 126 -20.59 -1.79 5.92
CA LEU A 126 -19.88 -1.47 7.15
C LEU A 126 -19.94 -2.59 8.19
N GLU A 127 -21.05 -3.32 8.27
CA GLU A 127 -21.18 -4.37 9.28
C GLU A 127 -20.36 -5.59 8.88
N GLU A 128 -20.33 -5.91 7.59
CA GLU A 128 -19.42 -6.92 7.07
C GLU A 128 -17.96 -6.50 7.28
N PHE A 129 -17.60 -5.26 6.93
CA PHE A 129 -16.24 -4.75 7.10
C PHE A 129 -15.79 -4.78 8.56
N LYS A 130 -16.62 -4.28 9.49
CA LYS A 130 -16.34 -4.35 10.94
C LYS A 130 -16.18 -5.78 11.42
N THR A 131 -17.02 -6.70 10.95
CA THR A 131 -16.91 -8.12 11.33
C THR A 131 -15.62 -8.74 10.80
N ASN A 132 -15.22 -8.42 9.57
CA ASN A 132 -13.99 -8.92 8.95
C ASN A 132 -12.75 -8.35 9.64
N ALA A 133 -12.77 -7.05 9.98
CA ALA A 133 -11.69 -6.37 10.68
C ALA A 133 -11.35 -6.99 12.05
N ARG A 134 -12.33 -7.59 12.73
CA ARG A 134 -12.10 -8.34 13.99
C ARG A 134 -11.34 -9.66 13.80
N MET A 135 -11.42 -10.25 12.60
CA MET A 135 -10.73 -11.50 12.25
C MET A 135 -9.39 -11.23 11.57
N TYR A 136 -9.24 -10.08 10.91
CA TYR A 136 -8.00 -9.68 10.25
C TYR A 136 -7.68 -8.23 10.64
N PRO A 137 -6.96 -8.04 11.77
CA PRO A 137 -6.66 -6.72 12.29
C PRO A 137 -5.65 -6.03 11.38
N ALA A 138 -6.13 -5.11 10.53
CA ALA A 138 -5.30 -4.35 9.63
C ALA A 138 -5.87 -2.95 9.40
N SER A 139 -5.01 -1.96 9.19
CA SER A 139 -5.40 -0.59 8.88
C SER A 139 -4.30 0.15 8.14
N TYR A 140 -4.68 1.18 7.41
CA TYR A 140 -3.72 2.20 7.00
C TYR A 140 -3.38 3.11 8.18
N HIS A 141 -2.13 3.56 8.23
CA HIS A 141 -1.55 4.25 9.39
C HIS A 141 -0.71 5.45 8.96
N GLY A 142 -1.35 6.36 8.22
CA GLY A 142 -0.69 7.59 7.73
C GLY A 142 0.38 7.30 6.67
N ARG A 143 1.52 7.97 6.82
CA ARG A 143 2.64 7.93 5.85
C ARG A 143 3.97 7.76 6.57
N ASP A 144 4.86 7.02 5.91
CA ASP A 144 6.26 6.89 6.30
C ASP A 144 7.06 8.16 5.96
N VAL A 145 8.34 8.20 6.31
CA VAL A 145 9.18 9.39 6.06
C VAL A 145 9.44 9.65 4.57
N LEU A 146 9.22 8.65 3.71
CA LEU A 146 9.28 8.79 2.25
C LEU A 146 7.92 9.19 1.64
N GLY A 147 6.91 9.48 2.47
CA GLY A 147 5.57 9.86 2.03
C GLY A 147 4.70 8.68 1.53
N ARG A 148 5.21 7.45 1.59
CA ARG A 148 4.47 6.25 1.18
C ARG A 148 3.33 6.01 2.17
N PRO A 149 2.10 5.73 1.71
CA PRO A 149 1.06 5.29 2.62
C PRO A 149 1.49 4.02 3.35
N VAL A 150 1.26 4.00 4.67
CA VAL A 150 1.61 2.87 5.53
C VAL A 150 0.40 1.98 5.71
N TYR A 151 0.55 0.68 5.47
CA TYR A 151 -0.42 -0.35 5.79
C TYR A 151 0.14 -1.26 6.89
N ILE A 152 -0.60 -1.42 7.99
CA ILE A 152 -0.20 -2.25 9.12
C ILE A 152 -1.21 -3.40 9.26
N GLU A 153 -0.71 -4.62 9.38
CA GLU A 153 -1.52 -5.81 9.65
C GLU A 153 -0.93 -6.66 10.76
N ARG A 154 -1.80 -7.30 11.56
CA ARG A 154 -1.42 -8.26 12.60
C ARG A 154 -1.68 -9.69 12.18
N THR A 155 -0.93 -10.11 11.17
CA THR A 155 -1.00 -11.44 10.54
C THR A 155 -0.81 -12.59 11.52
N GLY A 156 0.02 -12.42 12.57
CA GLY A 156 0.17 -13.44 13.62
C GLY A 156 -1.14 -13.72 14.37
N SER A 157 -1.95 -12.69 14.61
CA SER A 157 -3.22 -12.78 15.36
C SER A 157 -4.45 -12.99 14.47
N ALA A 158 -4.26 -13.01 13.16
CA ALA A 158 -5.35 -13.05 12.19
C ALA A 158 -5.98 -14.45 12.11
N LYS A 159 -7.31 -14.49 12.13
CA LYS A 159 -8.14 -15.70 12.03
C LYS A 159 -8.47 -16.00 10.56
N PHE A 160 -7.45 -16.22 9.73
CA PHE A 160 -7.63 -16.42 8.29
C PHE A 160 -8.55 -17.59 7.96
N ALA A 161 -8.49 -18.68 8.72
CA ALA A 161 -9.35 -19.85 8.50
C ALA A 161 -10.85 -19.50 8.69
N ASP A 162 -11.18 -18.76 9.76
CA ASP A 162 -12.55 -18.30 10.01
C ASP A 162 -12.99 -17.29 8.95
N LEU A 163 -12.09 -16.39 8.55
CA LEU A 163 -12.36 -15.38 7.53
C LEU A 163 -12.63 -16.03 6.16
N VAL A 164 -11.81 -17.01 5.76
CA VAL A 164 -12.02 -17.79 4.53
C VAL A 164 -13.30 -18.62 4.61
N LYS A 165 -13.60 -19.22 5.76
CA LYS A 165 -14.86 -19.96 5.96
C LYS A 165 -16.09 -19.05 5.83
N LYS A 166 -15.99 -17.80 6.31
CA LYS A 166 -17.08 -16.82 6.25
C LYS A 166 -17.27 -16.27 4.84
N LEU A 167 -16.19 -15.83 4.19
CA LEU A 167 -16.24 -15.10 2.91
C LEU A 167 -16.20 -16.02 1.69
N GLY A 168 -15.72 -17.26 1.87
CA GLY A 168 -15.25 -18.09 0.77
C GLY A 168 -14.01 -17.50 0.08
N HIS A 169 -13.52 -18.21 -0.93
CA HIS A 169 -12.33 -17.77 -1.68
C HIS A 169 -12.60 -16.47 -2.45
N ASP A 170 -13.78 -16.35 -3.07
CA ASP A 170 -14.09 -15.19 -3.91
C ASP A 170 -14.40 -13.94 -3.09
N GLY A 171 -15.06 -14.08 -1.92
CA GLY A 171 -15.25 -12.95 -1.01
C GLY A 171 -13.92 -12.43 -0.46
N PHE A 172 -12.99 -13.33 -0.10
CA PHE A 172 -11.65 -12.93 0.33
C PHE A 172 -10.87 -12.23 -0.79
N VAL A 173 -10.92 -12.77 -2.00
CA VAL A 173 -10.29 -12.13 -3.18
C VAL A 173 -10.92 -10.77 -3.44
N LYS A 174 -12.25 -10.63 -3.39
CA LYS A 174 -12.95 -9.35 -3.56
C LYS A 174 -12.50 -8.33 -2.51
N MET A 175 -12.37 -8.75 -1.24
CA MET A 175 -11.84 -7.91 -0.17
C MET A 175 -10.42 -7.41 -0.48
N HIS A 176 -9.53 -8.28 -0.96
CA HIS A 176 -8.17 -7.91 -1.37
C HIS A 176 -8.16 -6.96 -2.57
N LEU A 177 -8.94 -7.25 -3.62
CA LEU A 177 -9.03 -6.39 -4.80
C LEU A 177 -9.55 -4.99 -4.45
N ARG A 178 -10.53 -4.91 -3.56
CA ARG A 178 -11.04 -3.63 -3.08
C ARG A 178 -9.95 -2.82 -2.37
N ALA A 179 -9.11 -3.48 -1.57
CA ALA A 179 -7.96 -2.84 -0.93
C ALA A 179 -6.92 -2.36 -1.95
N MET A 180 -6.59 -3.18 -2.96
CA MET A 180 -5.63 -2.83 -4.01
C MET A 180 -6.09 -1.64 -4.86
N GLU A 181 -7.36 -1.64 -5.28
CA GLU A 181 -7.96 -0.53 -6.03
C GLU A 181 -8.06 0.75 -5.19
N TYR A 182 -8.35 0.63 -3.89
CA TYR A 182 -8.37 1.77 -2.98
C TYR A 182 -6.96 2.38 -2.81
N GLN A 183 -5.93 1.56 -2.67
CA GLN A 183 -4.54 2.03 -2.62
C GLN A 183 -4.16 2.80 -3.90
N SER A 184 -4.45 2.23 -5.07
CA SER A 184 -4.06 2.79 -6.36
C SER A 184 -4.84 4.04 -6.76
N ARG A 185 -6.14 4.11 -6.43
CA ARG A 185 -7.05 5.18 -6.85
C ARG A 185 -7.27 6.27 -5.81
N VAL A 186 -6.91 6.04 -4.55
CA VAL A 186 -7.17 6.98 -3.45
C VAL A 186 -5.89 7.32 -2.70
N LEU A 187 -5.20 6.33 -2.13
CA LEU A 187 -4.09 6.59 -1.22
C LEU A 187 -2.84 7.13 -1.91
N LEU A 188 -2.45 6.49 -3.01
CA LEU A 188 -1.27 6.89 -3.77
C LEU A 188 -1.46 8.24 -4.48
N PRO A 189 -2.61 8.56 -5.11
CA PRO A 189 -2.86 9.91 -5.63
C PRO A 189 -2.81 10.99 -4.54
N ALA A 190 -3.42 10.74 -3.38
CA ALA A 190 -3.34 11.66 -2.25
C ALA A 190 -1.89 11.79 -1.75
N ALA A 191 -1.13 10.69 -1.74
CA ALA A 191 0.30 10.70 -1.40
C ALA A 191 1.11 11.58 -2.33
N SER A 192 0.90 11.43 -3.63
CA SER A 192 1.62 12.19 -4.63
C SER A 192 1.28 13.68 -4.52
N ALA A 193 -0.01 14.00 -4.33
CA ALA A 193 -0.47 15.37 -4.17
C ALA A 193 0.15 16.05 -2.94
N ASP A 194 0.13 15.38 -1.78
CA ASP A 194 0.70 15.90 -0.53
C ASP A 194 2.22 16.08 -0.64
N ALA A 195 2.90 15.14 -1.30
CA ALA A 195 4.36 15.16 -1.46
C ALA A 195 4.83 16.11 -2.58
N GLY A 196 3.94 16.56 -3.46
CA GLY A 196 4.28 17.34 -4.66
C GLY A 196 5.14 16.58 -5.68
N ARG A 197 5.18 15.24 -5.59
CA ARG A 197 5.94 14.33 -6.47
C ARG A 197 5.26 12.98 -6.54
N LEU A 198 5.63 12.14 -7.50
CA LEU A 198 5.01 10.80 -7.59
C LEU A 198 5.40 9.95 -6.37
N VAL A 199 4.39 9.42 -5.69
CA VAL A 199 4.51 8.34 -4.70
C VAL A 199 3.73 7.17 -5.26
N SER A 200 4.43 6.12 -5.71
CA SER A 200 3.85 5.00 -6.44
C SER A 200 3.87 3.67 -5.69
N LYS A 201 4.38 3.67 -4.45
CA LYS A 201 4.58 2.46 -3.64
C LYS A 201 3.98 2.57 -2.25
N MET A 202 3.58 1.42 -1.71
CA MET A 202 3.14 1.26 -0.32
C MET A 202 4.30 0.84 0.59
N CYS A 203 4.21 1.22 1.88
CA CYS A 203 5.02 0.65 2.95
C CYS A 203 4.14 -0.26 3.82
N ASN A 204 4.47 -1.54 3.90
CA ASN A 204 3.72 -2.51 4.68
C ASN A 204 4.46 -2.83 5.98
N VAL A 205 3.73 -2.97 7.07
CA VAL A 205 4.23 -3.48 8.36
C VAL A 205 3.38 -4.68 8.75
N ILE A 206 4.01 -5.83 8.89
CA ILE A 206 3.35 -7.09 9.21
C ILE A 206 3.84 -7.56 10.59
N ASP A 207 2.95 -7.55 11.58
CA ASP A 207 3.19 -8.15 12.89
C ASP A 207 2.87 -9.65 12.86
N VAL A 208 3.90 -10.47 13.08
CA VAL A 208 3.81 -11.93 13.08
C VAL A 208 4.11 -12.54 14.45
N GLY A 209 4.06 -11.75 15.54
CA GLY A 209 4.44 -12.21 16.88
C GLY A 209 3.66 -13.44 17.37
N GLU A 210 2.36 -13.51 17.03
CA GLU A 210 1.46 -14.62 17.40
C GLU A 210 1.39 -15.73 16.34
N LEU A 211 2.26 -15.70 15.33
CA LEU A 211 2.18 -16.60 14.20
C LEU A 211 2.43 -18.07 14.60
N SER A 212 1.38 -18.87 14.44
CA SER A 212 1.36 -20.30 14.64
C SER A 212 1.71 -21.05 13.35
N LEU A 213 2.77 -21.88 13.39
CA LEU A 213 3.12 -22.73 12.26
C LEU A 213 2.00 -23.71 11.94
N TYR A 214 1.35 -24.28 12.97
CA TYR A 214 0.22 -25.18 12.81
C TYR A 214 -0.90 -24.50 12.02
N ASP A 215 -1.33 -23.31 12.46
CA ASP A 215 -2.42 -22.60 11.78
C ASP A 215 -2.06 -22.22 10.34
N THR A 216 -0.78 -21.94 10.07
CA THR A 216 -0.29 -21.65 8.73
C THR A 216 -0.39 -22.86 7.79
N VAL A 217 -0.02 -24.06 8.26
CA VAL A 217 0.07 -25.25 7.40
C VAL A 217 -1.17 -26.15 7.43
N SER A 218 -2.01 -26.04 8.46
CA SER A 218 -3.17 -26.91 8.67
C SER A 218 -4.44 -26.45 7.93
N HIS A 219 -4.44 -25.26 7.34
CA HIS A 219 -5.61 -24.70 6.64
C HIS A 219 -5.35 -24.59 5.12
N SER A 220 -5.63 -25.68 4.39
CA SER A 220 -5.43 -25.74 2.92
C SER A 220 -6.16 -24.66 2.15
N GLU A 221 -7.36 -24.27 2.62
CA GLU A 221 -8.17 -23.22 1.99
C GLU A 221 -7.50 -21.85 2.13
N VAL A 222 -6.87 -21.56 3.28
CA VAL A 222 -6.09 -20.34 3.49
C VAL A 222 -4.90 -20.30 2.52
N LEU A 223 -4.13 -21.39 2.43
CA LEU A 223 -3.01 -21.47 1.50
C LEU A 223 -3.44 -21.33 0.02
N THR A 224 -4.62 -21.85 -0.32
CA THR A 224 -5.21 -21.73 -1.65
C THR A 224 -5.54 -20.28 -1.97
N VAL A 225 -6.20 -19.57 -1.06
CA VAL A 225 -6.52 -18.14 -1.22
C VAL A 225 -5.27 -17.30 -1.28
N LEU A 226 -4.29 -17.51 -0.39
CA LEU A 226 -3.02 -16.77 -0.39
C LEU A 226 -2.26 -16.96 -1.71
N ARG A 227 -2.25 -18.17 -2.27
CA ARG A 227 -1.64 -18.43 -3.59
C ARG A 227 -2.40 -17.70 -4.70
N LYS A 228 -3.73 -17.68 -4.65
CA LYS A 228 -4.58 -16.94 -5.62
C LYS A 228 -4.29 -15.43 -5.55
N ILE A 229 -4.18 -14.86 -4.35
CA ILE A 229 -3.82 -13.45 -4.14
C ILE A 229 -2.43 -13.14 -4.70
N ALA A 230 -1.43 -13.96 -4.35
CA ALA A 230 -0.06 -13.76 -4.85
C ALA A 230 0.01 -13.77 -6.39
N GLN A 231 -0.77 -14.65 -7.04
CA GLN A 231 -0.87 -14.70 -8.50
C GLN A 231 -1.52 -13.42 -9.07
N ILE A 232 -2.63 -12.98 -8.48
CA ILE A 232 -3.33 -11.74 -8.86
C ILE A 232 -2.38 -10.54 -8.77
N ASP A 233 -1.66 -10.40 -7.66
CA ASP A 233 -0.75 -9.28 -7.44
C ASP A 233 0.39 -9.26 -8.47
N GLN A 234 0.95 -10.43 -8.79
CA GLN A 234 2.03 -10.57 -9.77
C GLN A 234 1.60 -10.29 -11.21
N ASP A 235 0.40 -10.72 -11.58
CA ASP A 235 -0.10 -10.62 -12.95
C ASP A 235 -0.73 -9.26 -13.24
N TYR A 236 -1.41 -8.66 -12.25
CA TYR A 236 -2.30 -7.52 -12.48
C TYR A 236 -1.92 -6.25 -11.74
N TYR A 237 -1.11 -6.34 -10.67
CA TYR A 237 -0.64 -5.17 -9.90
C TYR A 237 0.90 -5.06 -9.86
N PRO A 238 1.56 -5.03 -11.04
CA PRO A 238 3.01 -4.94 -11.10
C PRO A 238 3.52 -3.68 -10.42
N GLU A 239 4.67 -3.81 -9.75
CA GLU A 239 5.43 -2.68 -9.23
C GLU A 239 4.66 -1.80 -8.22
N ASN A 240 3.74 -2.35 -7.42
CA ASN A 240 2.99 -1.59 -6.39
C ASN A 240 3.63 -1.63 -4.98
N LEU A 241 4.35 -2.71 -4.65
CA LEU A 241 4.98 -2.88 -3.33
C LEU A 241 6.32 -2.14 -3.26
N GLY A 242 6.53 -1.30 -2.23
CA GLY A 242 7.81 -0.67 -1.92
C GLY A 242 8.62 -1.57 -0.98
N ALA A 243 8.22 -1.62 0.29
CA ALA A 243 8.85 -2.43 1.31
C ALA A 243 7.81 -3.11 2.22
N THR A 244 8.16 -4.28 2.75
CA THR A 244 7.39 -4.99 3.78
C THR A 244 8.26 -5.23 5.00
N LEU A 245 7.98 -4.56 6.10
CA LEU A 245 8.68 -4.71 7.37
C LEU A 245 7.98 -5.78 8.22
N VAL A 246 8.68 -6.88 8.53
CA VAL A 246 8.13 -7.99 9.31
C VAL A 246 8.57 -7.84 10.77
N ALA A 247 7.63 -7.46 11.63
CA ALA A 247 7.84 -7.24 13.06
C ALA A 247 7.59 -8.51 13.88
N HIS A 248 8.29 -8.61 15.01
CA HIS A 248 8.15 -9.70 15.99
C HIS A 248 8.28 -11.13 15.42
N ALA A 249 9.08 -11.34 14.37
CA ALA A 249 9.26 -12.66 13.78
C ALA A 249 9.72 -13.72 14.80
N PRO A 250 8.86 -14.68 15.21
CA PRO A 250 9.29 -15.79 16.05
C PRO A 250 10.13 -16.80 15.25
N TRP A 251 10.69 -17.80 15.92
CA TRP A 251 11.37 -18.91 15.24
C TRP A 251 10.46 -19.62 14.22
N SER A 252 9.15 -19.68 14.49
CA SER A 252 8.13 -20.32 13.62
C SER A 252 7.93 -19.56 12.31
N PHE A 253 8.23 -18.26 12.26
CA PHE A 253 8.13 -17.46 11.04
C PHE A 253 8.99 -18.03 9.92
N THR A 254 10.20 -18.50 10.21
CA THR A 254 11.09 -19.09 9.19
C THR A 254 10.43 -20.28 8.49
N ALA A 255 9.71 -21.14 9.23
CA ALA A 255 9.02 -22.29 8.68
C ALA A 255 7.76 -21.87 7.89
N ALA A 256 6.97 -20.94 8.43
CA ALA A 256 5.81 -20.38 7.73
C ALA A 256 6.23 -19.68 6.42
N TRP A 257 7.30 -18.90 6.46
CA TRP A 257 7.87 -18.23 5.30
C TRP A 257 8.37 -19.20 4.23
N ALA A 258 8.94 -20.35 4.62
CA ALA A 258 9.34 -21.39 3.67
C ALA A 258 8.14 -21.96 2.88
N VAL A 259 6.93 -21.93 3.45
CA VAL A 259 5.69 -22.37 2.79
C VAL A 259 5.14 -21.29 1.85
N VAL A 260 5.20 -20.02 2.25
CA VAL A 260 4.61 -18.88 1.50
C VAL A 260 5.55 -18.34 0.41
N LYS A 261 6.86 -18.27 0.68
CA LYS A 261 7.86 -17.72 -0.24
C LYS A 261 7.81 -18.29 -1.66
N PRO A 262 7.55 -19.59 -1.91
CA PRO A 262 7.41 -20.13 -3.26
C PRO A 262 6.27 -19.52 -4.09
N PHE A 263 5.32 -18.81 -3.47
CA PHE A 263 4.25 -18.11 -4.18
C PHE A 263 4.68 -16.72 -4.65
N LEU A 264 5.85 -16.24 -4.21
CA LEU A 264 6.36 -14.91 -4.49
C LEU A 264 7.52 -14.97 -5.49
N ASP A 265 7.54 -14.05 -6.46
CA ASP A 265 8.72 -13.86 -7.29
C ASP A 265 9.90 -13.30 -6.46
N ALA A 266 11.11 -13.44 -6.99
CA ALA A 266 12.33 -13.07 -6.28
C ALA A 266 12.41 -11.58 -5.92
N LYS A 267 11.88 -10.67 -6.76
CA LYS A 267 11.88 -9.23 -6.50
C LYS A 267 10.93 -8.90 -5.35
N THR A 268 9.74 -9.51 -5.34
CA THR A 268 8.78 -9.34 -4.25
C THR A 268 9.29 -9.93 -2.93
N ALA A 269 9.85 -11.15 -2.95
CA ALA A 269 10.40 -11.77 -1.75
C ALA A 269 11.57 -10.97 -1.14
N ALA A 270 12.36 -10.27 -1.95
CA ALA A 270 13.47 -9.43 -1.49
C ALA A 270 13.02 -8.16 -0.73
N LYS A 271 11.75 -7.73 -0.90
CA LYS A 271 11.16 -6.56 -0.23
C LYS A 271 10.73 -6.85 1.21
N PHE A 272 10.65 -8.12 1.60
CA PHE A 272 10.35 -8.53 2.96
C PHE A 272 11.60 -8.40 3.84
N LYS A 273 11.57 -7.47 4.79
CA LYS A 273 12.65 -7.20 5.73
C LYS A 273 12.23 -7.65 7.11
N VAL A 274 12.80 -8.77 7.56
CA VAL A 274 12.61 -9.22 8.94
C VAL A 274 13.33 -8.27 9.87
N LEU A 275 12.58 -7.67 10.77
CA LEU A 275 13.11 -6.74 11.76
C LEU A 275 13.84 -7.50 12.87
N GLY A 276 14.78 -6.81 13.52
CA GLY A 276 15.39 -7.30 14.75
C GLY A 276 14.36 -7.42 15.88
N THR A 277 14.69 -8.16 16.93
CA THR A 277 13.84 -8.29 18.11
C THR A 277 14.02 -7.11 19.07
N GLY A 278 12.99 -6.80 19.86
CA GLY A 278 13.02 -5.74 20.87
C GLY A 278 13.35 -4.36 20.29
N ASP A 279 14.13 -3.59 21.04
CA ASP A 279 14.45 -2.18 20.74
C ASP A 279 15.05 -1.98 19.34
N ALA A 280 15.84 -2.93 18.83
CA ALA A 280 16.43 -2.84 17.49
C ALA A 280 15.36 -2.88 16.37
N GLY A 281 14.28 -3.62 16.57
CA GLY A 281 13.14 -3.62 15.65
C GLY A 281 12.37 -2.31 15.71
N VAL A 282 12.13 -1.80 16.92
CA VAL A 282 11.45 -0.52 17.17
C VAL A 282 12.24 0.65 16.57
N GLU A 283 13.56 0.66 16.71
CA GLU A 283 14.44 1.69 16.14
C GLU A 283 14.31 1.73 14.62
N LYS A 284 14.32 0.57 13.96
CA LYS A 284 14.12 0.48 12.51
C LYS A 284 12.73 0.94 12.07
N LEU A 285 11.69 0.53 12.79
CA LEU A 285 10.33 1.03 12.54
C LEU A 285 10.26 2.54 12.72
N THR A 286 10.91 3.09 13.73
CA THR A 286 10.93 4.54 14.01
C THR A 286 11.64 5.30 12.90
N LYS A 287 12.76 4.78 12.38
CA LYS A 287 13.47 5.37 11.24
C LYS A 287 12.58 5.43 9.99
N VAL A 288 11.78 4.40 9.74
CA VAL A 288 10.93 4.34 8.54
C VAL A 288 9.64 5.13 8.73
N LEU A 289 8.91 4.89 9.81
CA LEU A 289 7.59 5.46 10.05
C LEU A 289 7.69 6.91 10.54
N GLY A 290 8.77 7.27 11.24
CA GLY A 290 8.97 8.54 11.92
C GLY A 290 8.72 8.45 13.43
N GLU A 291 9.26 9.41 14.17
CA GLU A 291 9.08 9.51 15.62
C GLU A 291 7.61 9.62 16.02
N GLY A 292 7.22 8.91 17.08
CA GLY A 292 5.84 8.92 17.60
C GLY A 292 4.79 8.24 16.73
N LYS A 293 5.17 7.68 15.57
CA LYS A 293 4.26 7.00 14.63
C LYS A 293 4.32 5.47 14.70
N VAL A 294 5.22 4.90 15.49
CA VAL A 294 5.26 3.44 15.70
C VAL A 294 4.16 3.05 16.71
N PRO A 295 3.22 2.16 16.35
CA PRO A 295 2.18 1.67 17.26
C PRO A 295 2.73 1.12 18.58
N ALA A 296 2.00 1.34 19.67
CA ALA A 296 2.38 0.83 20.99
C ALA A 296 2.52 -0.70 21.03
N PHE A 297 1.65 -1.44 20.32
CA PHE A 297 1.76 -2.90 20.23
C PHE A 297 2.99 -3.38 19.46
N LEU A 298 3.66 -2.49 18.71
CA LEU A 298 4.96 -2.73 18.05
C LEU A 298 6.14 -2.19 18.87
N GLY A 299 5.92 -1.78 20.12
CA GLY A 299 6.95 -1.23 21.01
C GLY A 299 7.18 0.28 20.89
N GLY A 300 6.37 0.99 20.12
CA GLY A 300 6.41 2.45 20.01
C GLY A 300 5.50 3.17 21.01
N THR A 301 5.13 4.41 20.69
CA THR A 301 4.28 5.27 21.54
C THR A 301 2.98 5.70 20.89
N CYS A 302 2.75 5.37 19.62
CA CYS A 302 1.54 5.76 18.91
C CYS A 302 0.32 5.00 19.44
N VAL A 303 -0.71 5.75 19.82
CA VAL A 303 -2.03 5.25 20.21
C VAL A 303 -3.07 6.11 19.50
N CYS A 304 -3.62 5.61 18.40
CA CYS A 304 -4.72 6.26 17.71
C CYS A 304 -6.04 6.06 18.45
N ASP A 305 -6.92 7.04 18.35
CA ASP A 305 -8.32 6.84 18.69
C ASP A 305 -8.88 5.68 17.85
N GLY A 306 -9.59 4.74 18.47
CA GLY A 306 -10.06 3.49 17.83
C GLY A 306 -8.99 2.40 17.63
N GLY A 307 -7.72 2.68 17.91
CA GLY A 307 -6.59 1.76 17.76
C GLY A 307 -5.80 1.97 16.45
N CYS A 308 -4.48 1.75 16.50
CA CYS A 308 -3.60 1.92 15.34
C CYS A 308 -3.86 0.91 14.21
N VAL A 309 -4.51 -0.22 14.53
CA VAL A 309 -5.16 -1.14 13.60
C VAL A 309 -6.59 -1.39 14.06
N CYS A 310 -7.49 -1.68 13.13
CA CYS A 310 -8.86 -2.06 13.43
C CYS A 310 -8.82 -3.24 14.43
N ARG A 311 -9.46 -3.04 15.58
CA ARG A 311 -9.04 -3.57 16.89
C ARG A 311 -8.65 -5.07 16.99
N ASP A 312 -7.75 -5.32 17.95
CA ASP A 312 -7.39 -6.61 18.55
C ASP A 312 -8.57 -7.24 19.33
N PRO A 313 -8.99 -8.49 19.02
CA PRO A 313 -10.07 -9.19 19.71
C PRO A 313 -9.75 -9.63 21.15
N HIS A 314 -8.50 -9.54 21.63
CA HIS A 314 -8.08 -10.04 22.94
C HIS A 314 -8.17 -9.00 24.07
N THR A 315 -8.46 -7.72 23.76
CA THR A 315 -8.46 -6.61 24.74
C THR A 315 -9.86 -6.05 25.05
N GLY A 316 -10.92 -6.78 24.70
CA GLY A 316 -12.30 -6.49 25.09
C GLY A 316 -13.11 -5.71 24.05
N GLU A 317 -14.41 -5.58 24.31
CA GLU A 317 -15.37 -4.90 23.44
C GLU A 317 -15.01 -3.40 23.31
N THR A 318 -14.84 -2.92 22.09
CA THR A 318 -15.18 -1.53 21.79
C THR A 318 -16.36 -1.53 20.87
N ASP A 319 -17.35 -0.73 21.22
CA ASP A 319 -18.44 -0.35 20.33
C ASP A 319 -17.94 0.41 19.08
N GLY A 320 -16.69 0.90 19.09
CA GLY A 320 -15.97 1.40 17.92
C GLY A 320 -14.95 0.39 17.41
N VAL A 321 -15.30 -0.39 16.38
CA VAL A 321 -14.34 -1.21 15.62
C VAL A 321 -13.46 -0.32 14.72
N LEU A 322 -13.90 0.92 14.47
CA LEU A 322 -13.30 1.93 13.62
C LEU A 322 -13.78 3.31 14.12
N THR A 323 -12.94 4.34 14.16
CA THR A 323 -13.40 5.72 14.33
C THR A 323 -14.26 6.16 13.14
N ALA A 324 -15.07 7.21 13.30
CA ALA A 324 -15.77 7.82 12.17
C ALA A 324 -14.80 8.17 11.04
N GLU A 325 -13.59 8.63 11.36
CA GLU A 325 -12.51 8.91 10.40
C GLU A 325 -11.94 7.65 9.75
N GLN A 326 -11.77 6.53 10.46
CA GLN A 326 -11.35 5.25 9.87
C GLN A 326 -12.45 4.64 8.99
N VAL A 327 -13.71 4.84 9.37
CA VAL A 327 -14.88 4.51 8.54
C VAL A 327 -14.95 5.44 7.34
N GLU A 328 -14.68 6.73 7.48
CA GLU A 328 -14.67 7.72 6.40
C GLU A 328 -13.52 7.42 5.42
N TYR A 329 -12.33 7.13 5.96
CA TYR A 329 -11.18 6.64 5.21
C TYR A 329 -11.51 5.36 4.46
N ALA A 330 -12.18 4.38 5.10
CA ALA A 330 -12.69 3.18 4.43
C ALA A 330 -13.88 3.45 3.46
N ARG A 331 -14.57 4.59 3.59
CA ARG A 331 -15.73 5.02 2.78
C ARG A 331 -15.39 5.96 1.61
N PHE A 332 -14.19 6.54 1.52
CA PHE A 332 -13.84 7.46 0.43
C PHE A 332 -13.68 6.67 -0.89
N ARG A 333 -14.48 6.84 -1.96
CA ARG A 333 -15.44 7.88 -2.35
C ARG A 333 -16.63 7.24 -3.08
N THR A 334 -17.84 7.31 -2.52
CA THR A 334 -19.04 7.42 -3.37
C THR A 334 -19.14 8.89 -3.80
N GLY A 335 -19.26 9.15 -5.11
CA GLY A 335 -19.37 10.50 -5.64
C GLY A 335 -20.50 11.28 -4.97
N ASP A 336 -20.17 12.40 -4.34
CA ASP A 336 -20.69 13.74 -4.64
C ASP A 336 -20.04 14.76 -3.68
N GLY A 337 -19.69 15.92 -4.23
CA GLY A 337 -18.81 16.89 -3.59
C GLY A 337 -19.41 17.64 -2.42
N GLU A 338 -18.57 17.98 -1.45
CA GLU A 338 -18.54 19.30 -0.83
C GLU A 338 -17.16 19.53 -0.19
N ARG A 339 -16.39 20.44 -0.78
CA ARG A 339 -15.21 21.05 -0.15
C ARG A 339 -15.72 22.12 0.81
N GLY A 340 -15.63 21.88 2.12
CA GLY A 340 -15.63 22.93 3.15
C GLY A 340 -14.62 22.50 4.21
N GLY A 341 -13.50 23.18 4.48
CA GLY A 341 -13.31 24.62 4.47
C GLY A 341 -13.53 25.18 5.87
N SER A 342 -12.68 24.82 6.83
CA SER A 342 -12.62 25.52 8.12
C SER A 342 -11.19 25.55 8.67
N LYS A 343 -10.53 26.69 8.47
CA LYS A 343 -9.37 27.13 9.27
C LYS A 343 -9.81 27.26 10.74
N PRO A 344 -8.93 26.99 11.72
CA PRO A 344 -9.17 27.42 13.10
C PRO A 344 -8.82 28.91 13.21
N GLY A 345 -9.84 29.76 13.16
CA GLY A 345 -9.75 31.17 13.54
C GLY A 345 -10.12 31.33 15.01
N GLY A 346 -9.26 32.00 15.78
CA GLY A 346 -9.40 32.19 17.21
C GLY A 346 -10.41 33.27 17.63
N GLY A 347 -10.44 33.50 18.94
CA GLY A 347 -11.06 34.69 19.53
C GLY A 347 -12.28 34.37 20.37
N ALA A 348 -12.04 34.09 21.64
CA ALA A 348 -13.05 34.26 22.68
C ALA A 348 -13.41 35.75 22.78
N GLU A 349 -14.69 36.07 22.71
CA GLU A 349 -15.21 37.26 23.37
C GLU A 349 -16.55 36.91 24.03
N ALA A 350 -16.54 37.02 25.34
CA ALA A 350 -17.68 36.87 26.22
C ALA A 350 -18.54 38.13 26.15
N VAL A 351 -19.85 37.97 26.01
CA VAL A 351 -20.83 38.98 26.38
C VAL A 351 -22.01 38.30 27.07
N ALA A 352 -22.04 38.38 28.38
CA ALA A 352 -23.26 38.31 29.20
C ALA A 352 -22.96 38.96 30.56
N GLY A 353 -23.67 40.06 30.87
CA GLY A 353 -23.70 40.69 32.20
C GLY A 353 -23.07 42.06 32.26
#